data_AF-A0AAU8CG61-F1
#
_entry.id   AF-A0AAU8CG61-F1
#
_cell.length_a   1.000
_cell.length_b   1.000
_cell.length_c   1.000
_cell.angle_alpha   90.00
_cell.angle_beta   90.00
_cell.angle_gamma   90.00
#
_symmetry.space_group_name_H-M   'P 1'
#
loop_
_entity.id
_entity.type
_entity.pdbx_description
1 polymer ?
#
loop_
_entity_poly.entity_id
_entity_poly.type
_entity_poly.pdbx_seq_one_letter_code
_entity_poly.pdbx_strand_id
1 'polypeptide(L)'
;MQSPDLQTLQTAYRRYGPGTDRDDLAAGYAAATGAVLVAALYAASVWAIDAEVVDLGWTPYFATIEYNWAVYAATTGLLFAVPAAFLVGVAGWRIAPARSAFRGAVVGAVGAVAAYLVAFVPLAAGAVAAGGVANPFELAAVAVAAALVLTWWLAVPVGGLVGVVYAARRPKAA
;
A
#
# COMPACT_ATOMS: atom_id res chain seq x y z
N MET A 1 6.99 -27.97 -24.30
CA MET A 1 6.17 -27.05 -23.48
C MET A 1 5.09 -26.49 -24.38
N GLN A 2 3.82 -26.87 -24.18
CA GLN A 2 2.69 -26.30 -24.92
C GLN A 2 2.55 -24.83 -24.52
N SER A 3 2.56 -23.93 -25.50
CA SER A 3 2.23 -22.52 -25.31
C SER A 3 0.84 -22.44 -24.67
N PRO A 4 0.66 -21.68 -23.57
CA PRO A 4 -0.67 -21.49 -23.00
C PRO A 4 -1.62 -20.92 -24.05
N ASP A 5 -2.80 -21.52 -24.16
CA ASP A 5 -3.82 -21.10 -25.12
C ASP A 5 -4.19 -19.63 -24.89
N LEU A 6 -4.10 -18.86 -25.97
CA LEU A 6 -4.28 -17.40 -25.95
C LEU A 6 -5.69 -17.02 -25.47
N GLN A 7 -6.69 -17.87 -25.73
CA GLN A 7 -8.04 -17.72 -25.21
C GLN A 7 -8.11 -17.90 -23.68
N THR A 8 -7.32 -18.83 -23.14
CA THR A 8 -7.25 -19.06 -21.69
C THR A 8 -6.58 -17.88 -20.98
N LEU A 9 -5.50 -17.33 -21.56
CA LEU A 9 -4.84 -16.13 -21.04
C LEU A 9 -5.75 -14.90 -21.09
N GLN A 10 -6.48 -14.69 -22.19
CA GLN A 10 -7.40 -13.56 -22.32
C GLN A 10 -8.56 -13.65 -21.33
N THR A 11 -9.07 -14.87 -21.09
CA THR A 11 -10.12 -15.12 -20.09
C THR A 11 -9.60 -14.87 -18.68
N ALA A 12 -8.39 -15.37 -18.36
CA ALA A 12 -7.75 -15.12 -17.07
C ALA A 12 -7.49 -13.62 -16.85
N TYR A 13 -7.00 -12.90 -17.87
CA TYR A 13 -6.77 -11.46 -17.79
C TYR A 13 -8.07 -10.68 -17.57
N ARG A 14 -9.16 -11.00 -18.27
CA ARG A 14 -10.46 -10.37 -18.01
C ARG A 14 -10.95 -10.63 -16.58
N ARG A 15 -10.73 -11.85 -16.07
CA ARG A 15 -11.25 -12.25 -14.75
C ARG A 15 -10.40 -11.77 -13.58
N TYR A 16 -9.09 -11.61 -13.76
CA TYR A 16 -8.16 -11.31 -12.68
C TYR A 16 -7.39 -10.01 -12.88
N GLY A 17 -7.38 -9.42 -14.07
CA GLY A 17 -6.64 -8.21 -14.38
C GLY A 17 -7.26 -6.93 -13.81
N PRO A 18 -6.62 -5.78 -14.02
CA PRO A 18 -7.01 -4.49 -13.43
C PRO A 18 -8.38 -3.95 -13.88
N GLY A 19 -8.97 -4.51 -14.95
CA GLY A 19 -10.32 -4.22 -15.44
C GLY A 19 -11.36 -5.29 -15.12
N THR A 20 -11.12 -6.11 -14.08
CA THR A 20 -12.01 -7.22 -13.72
C THR A 20 -13.38 -6.77 -13.21
N ASP A 21 -14.41 -7.53 -13.56
CA ASP A 21 -15.76 -7.41 -13.01
C ASP A 21 -15.84 -7.91 -11.55
N ARG A 22 -14.77 -8.51 -11.03
CA ARG A 22 -14.69 -8.96 -9.64
C ARG A 22 -14.35 -7.80 -8.72
N ASP A 23 -15.40 -7.27 -8.16
CA ASP A 23 -15.43 -6.30 -7.07
C ASP A 23 -14.30 -6.42 -6.03
N ASP A 24 -14.10 -7.59 -5.46
CA ASP A 24 -13.08 -7.83 -4.45
C ASP A 24 -11.65 -7.63 -4.99
N LEU A 25 -11.36 -8.10 -6.20
CA LEU A 25 -10.08 -7.88 -6.86
C LEU A 25 -9.89 -6.42 -7.26
N ALA A 26 -10.96 -5.75 -7.72
CA ALA A 26 -10.91 -4.32 -8.03
C ALA A 26 -10.59 -3.48 -6.78
N ALA A 27 -11.11 -3.86 -5.60
CA ALA A 27 -10.74 -3.22 -4.34
C ALA A 27 -9.27 -3.45 -3.97
N GLY A 28 -8.76 -4.67 -4.21
CA GLY A 28 -7.34 -4.98 -4.08
C GLY A 28 -6.45 -4.10 -4.96
N TYR A 29 -6.80 -3.95 -6.24
CA TYR A 29 -6.06 -3.08 -7.16
C TYR A 29 -6.10 -1.62 -6.73
N ALA A 30 -7.26 -1.13 -6.27
CA ALA A 30 -7.38 0.24 -5.76
C ALA A 30 -6.46 0.46 -4.55
N ALA A 31 -6.43 -0.46 -3.60
CA ALA A 31 -5.55 -0.41 -2.43
C ALA A 31 -4.06 -0.47 -2.83
N ALA A 32 -3.70 -1.33 -3.78
CA ALA A 32 -2.35 -1.41 -4.33
C ALA A 32 -1.90 -0.08 -4.98
N THR A 33 -2.78 0.56 -5.76
CA THR A 33 -2.51 1.91 -6.30
C THR A 33 -2.34 2.93 -5.18
N GLY A 34 -3.15 2.85 -4.12
CA GLY A 34 -2.99 3.67 -2.92
C GLY A 34 -1.60 3.55 -2.30
N ALA A 35 -1.07 2.34 -2.15
CA ALA A 35 0.28 2.11 -1.63
C ALA A 35 1.37 2.75 -2.52
N VAL A 36 1.24 2.63 -3.85
CA VAL A 36 2.15 3.29 -4.81
C VAL A 36 2.08 4.81 -4.68
N LEU A 37 0.88 5.37 -4.57
CA LEU A 37 0.68 6.81 -4.38
C LEU A 37 1.31 7.30 -3.07
N VAL A 38 1.16 6.56 -1.96
CA VAL A 38 1.80 6.91 -0.68
C VAL A 38 3.32 6.93 -0.81
N ALA A 39 3.91 5.92 -1.45
CA ALA A 39 5.37 5.88 -1.66
C ALA A 39 5.85 7.06 -2.53
N ALA A 40 5.13 7.36 -3.61
CA ALA A 40 5.46 8.49 -4.47
C ALA A 40 5.32 9.84 -3.75
N LEU A 41 4.24 10.04 -3.00
CA LEU A 41 4.00 11.25 -2.21
C LEU A 41 5.03 11.42 -1.10
N TYR A 42 5.44 10.33 -0.45
CA TYR A 42 6.49 10.36 0.56
C TYR A 42 7.83 10.81 -0.05
N ALA A 43 8.25 10.19 -1.15
CA ALA A 43 9.46 10.58 -1.86
C ALA A 43 9.42 12.04 -2.33
N ALA A 44 8.28 12.49 -2.89
CA ALA A 44 8.09 13.88 -3.31
C ALA A 44 8.12 14.87 -2.14
N SER A 45 7.59 14.48 -0.98
CA SER A 45 7.60 15.32 0.22
C SER A 45 9.01 15.49 0.78
N VAL A 46 9.78 14.40 0.85
CA VAL A 46 11.19 14.47 1.28
C VAL A 46 12.00 15.31 0.30
N TRP A 47 11.80 15.13 -1.01
CA TRP A 47 12.43 15.98 -2.03
C TRP A 47 12.11 17.46 -1.84
N ALA A 48 10.83 17.82 -1.59
CA ALA A 48 10.43 19.20 -1.43
C ALA A 48 11.07 19.87 -0.20
N ILE A 49 11.36 19.08 0.85
CA ILE A 49 12.06 19.57 2.05
C ILE A 49 13.55 19.71 1.78
N ASP A 50 14.18 18.71 1.16
CA ASP A 50 15.61 18.71 0.81
C ASP A 50 15.96 19.84 -0.17
N ALA A 51 15.06 20.16 -1.09
CA ALA A 51 15.17 21.26 -2.04
C ALA A 51 14.78 22.64 -1.45
N GLU A 52 14.54 22.74 -0.14
CA GLU A 52 14.13 23.95 0.58
C GLU A 52 12.85 24.62 0.02
N VAL A 53 12.01 23.88 -0.71
CA VAL A 53 10.72 24.36 -1.22
C VAL A 53 9.71 24.51 -0.08
N VAL A 54 9.80 23.65 0.94
CA VAL A 54 9.00 23.68 2.16
C VAL A 54 9.92 23.63 3.36
N ASP A 55 9.93 24.69 4.18
CA ASP A 55 10.75 24.73 5.40
C ASP A 55 10.09 23.94 6.55
N LEU A 56 10.59 22.71 6.72
CA LEU A 56 10.26 21.83 7.84
C LEU A 56 11.52 21.41 8.62
N GLY A 57 12.63 22.12 8.43
CA GLY A 57 13.92 21.83 9.08
C GLY A 57 13.89 21.98 10.60
N TRP A 58 12.88 22.68 11.13
CA TRP A 58 12.61 22.77 12.57
C TRP A 58 12.10 21.46 13.18
N THR A 59 11.64 20.50 12.37
CA THR A 59 11.21 19.20 12.85
C THR A 59 12.40 18.22 12.88
N PRO A 60 12.74 17.62 14.03
CA PRO A 60 13.78 16.59 14.09
C PRO A 60 13.47 15.40 13.19
N TYR A 61 12.19 15.17 12.92
CA TYR A 61 11.69 14.08 12.09
C TYR A 61 12.15 14.19 10.62
N PHE A 62 12.05 15.37 10.00
CA PHE A 62 12.46 15.55 8.60
C PHE A 62 13.94 15.99 8.48
N ALA A 63 14.50 16.62 9.51
CA ALA A 63 15.88 17.12 9.49
C ALA A 63 16.95 16.03 9.34
N THR A 64 16.64 14.78 9.69
CA THR A 64 17.58 13.65 9.62
C THR A 64 17.33 12.72 8.43
N ILE A 65 16.32 12.99 7.61
CA ILE A 65 15.97 12.10 6.50
C ILE A 65 16.80 12.46 5.28
N GLU A 66 17.75 11.59 4.92
CA GLU A 66 18.47 11.72 3.66
C GLU A 66 17.58 11.32 2.48
N TYR A 67 17.49 12.17 1.46
CA TYR A 67 16.64 11.96 0.28
C TYR A 67 16.89 10.61 -0.41
N ASN A 68 18.16 10.24 -0.64
CA ASN A 68 18.50 8.98 -1.32
C ASN A 68 17.98 7.76 -0.56
N TRP A 69 18.14 7.76 0.77
CA TRP A 69 17.61 6.70 1.62
C TRP A 69 16.09 6.67 1.63
N ALA A 70 15.43 7.84 1.65
CA ALA A 70 13.97 7.90 1.58
C ALA A 70 13.44 7.29 0.28
N VAL A 71 14.02 7.63 -0.87
CA VAL A 71 13.64 7.07 -2.18
C VAL A 71 13.92 5.57 -2.23
N TYR A 72 15.10 5.14 -1.76
CA TYR A 72 15.45 3.73 -1.70
C TYR A 72 14.47 2.94 -0.82
N ALA A 73 14.18 3.42 0.38
CA ALA A 73 13.26 2.75 1.30
C ALA A 73 11.82 2.72 0.76
N ALA A 74 11.35 3.82 0.15
CA ALA A 74 10.03 3.88 -0.47
C ALA A 74 9.89 2.90 -1.63
N THR A 75 10.90 2.82 -2.51
CA THR A 75 10.87 1.94 -3.69
C THR A 75 11.03 0.47 -3.33
N THR A 76 11.97 0.12 -2.44
CA THR A 76 12.15 -1.26 -1.97
C THR A 76 10.98 -1.73 -1.12
N GLY A 77 10.41 -0.84 -0.29
CA GLY A 77 9.23 -1.12 0.52
C GLY A 77 7.99 -1.50 -0.31
N LEU A 78 7.85 -0.99 -1.54
CA LEU A 78 6.74 -1.35 -2.43
C LEU A 78 6.67 -2.84 -2.75
N LEU A 79 7.80 -3.55 -2.74
CA LEU A 79 7.84 -5.01 -2.96
C LEU A 79 7.00 -5.77 -1.93
N PHE A 80 6.84 -5.21 -0.73
CA PHE A 80 6.06 -5.79 0.36
C PHE A 80 4.73 -5.07 0.55
N ALA A 81 4.72 -3.73 0.47
CA ALA A 81 3.55 -2.91 0.70
C ALA A 81 2.46 -3.10 -0.38
N VAL A 82 2.84 -3.25 -1.65
CA VAL A 82 1.86 -3.41 -2.74
C VAL A 82 1.09 -4.74 -2.63
N PRO A 83 1.75 -5.90 -2.48
CA PRO A 83 1.04 -7.16 -2.26
C PRO A 83 0.22 -7.14 -0.97
N ALA A 84 0.74 -6.56 0.11
CA ALA A 84 0.02 -6.46 1.38
C ALA A 84 -1.23 -5.60 1.26
N ALA A 85 -1.13 -4.42 0.63
CA ALA A 85 -2.27 -3.54 0.39
C ALA A 85 -3.31 -4.20 -0.52
N PHE A 86 -2.87 -4.94 -1.55
CA PHE A 86 -3.78 -5.71 -2.40
C PHE A 86 -4.58 -6.73 -1.58
N LEU A 87 -3.91 -7.55 -0.78
CA LEU A 87 -4.56 -8.57 0.05
C LEU A 87 -5.53 -7.95 1.07
N VAL A 88 -5.12 -6.86 1.72
CA VAL A 88 -5.98 -6.14 2.66
C VAL A 88 -7.17 -5.50 1.94
N GLY A 89 -6.99 -4.96 0.73
CA GLY A 89 -8.09 -4.43 -0.08
C GLY A 89 -9.12 -5.51 -0.43
N VAL A 90 -8.66 -6.68 -0.88
CA VAL A 90 -9.52 -7.84 -1.18
C VAL A 90 -10.27 -8.31 0.07
N ALA A 91 -9.54 -8.53 1.18
CA ALA A 91 -10.11 -9.02 2.42
C ALA A 91 -11.06 -8.01 3.07
N GLY A 92 -10.65 -6.74 3.14
CA GLY A 92 -11.42 -5.63 3.69
C GLY A 92 -12.74 -5.45 2.95
N TRP A 93 -12.74 -5.58 1.63
CA TRP A 93 -13.96 -5.52 0.84
C TRP A 93 -14.93 -6.67 1.14
N ARG A 94 -14.42 -7.89 1.33
CA ARG A 94 -15.26 -9.06 1.66
C ARG A 94 -15.87 -8.98 3.06
N ILE A 95 -15.14 -8.40 4.02
CA ILE A 95 -15.60 -8.28 5.41
C ILE A 95 -16.57 -7.09 5.57
N ALA A 96 -16.26 -5.96 4.95
CA ALA A 96 -17.03 -4.73 5.11
C ALA A 96 -17.26 -4.03 3.75
N PRO A 97 -18.20 -4.53 2.92
CA PRO A 97 -18.58 -3.85 1.69
C PRO A 97 -19.04 -2.43 1.99
N ALA A 98 -18.37 -1.43 1.40
CA ALA A 98 -18.71 -0.03 1.64
C ALA A 98 -20.04 0.30 0.96
N ARG A 99 -21.05 0.63 1.76
CA ARG A 99 -22.38 1.07 1.28
C ARG A 99 -22.50 2.60 1.14
N SER A 100 -21.50 3.34 1.60
CA SER A 100 -21.44 4.80 1.54
C SER A 100 -20.00 5.29 1.43
N ALA A 101 -19.81 6.51 0.90
CA ALA A 101 -18.49 7.14 0.77
C ALA A 101 -17.77 7.25 2.12
N PHE A 102 -18.47 7.65 3.18
CA PHE A 102 -17.88 7.74 4.52
C PHE A 102 -17.39 6.38 5.04
N ARG A 103 -18.18 5.33 4.87
CA ARG A 103 -17.76 3.97 5.25
C ARG A 103 -16.58 3.50 4.40
N GLY A 104 -16.56 3.84 3.10
CA GLY A 104 -15.42 3.61 2.21
C GLY A 104 -14.16 4.29 2.72
N ALA A 105 -14.24 5.55 3.15
CA ALA A 105 -13.14 6.29 3.75
C ALA A 105 -12.57 5.59 4.98
N VAL A 106 -13.44 5.21 5.92
CA VAL A 106 -13.02 4.53 7.16
C VAL A 106 -12.38 3.19 6.86
N VAL A 107 -12.99 2.36 6.01
CA VAL A 107 -12.44 1.05 5.64
C VAL A 107 -11.11 1.20 4.89
N GLY A 108 -10.98 2.20 4.01
CA GLY A 108 -9.75 2.49 3.30
C GLY A 108 -8.62 2.96 4.21
N ALA A 109 -8.90 3.86 5.15
CA ALA A 109 -7.94 4.34 6.15
C ALA A 109 -7.46 3.20 7.08
N VAL A 110 -8.40 2.41 7.60
CA VAL A 110 -8.10 1.24 8.44
C VAL A 110 -7.32 0.19 7.64
N GLY A 111 -7.72 -0.05 6.39
CA GLY A 111 -7.04 -0.97 5.48
C GLY A 111 -5.60 -0.54 5.18
N ALA A 112 -5.35 0.77 5.01
CA ALA A 112 -4.00 1.28 4.82
C ALA A 112 -3.10 0.97 6.02
N VAL A 113 -3.59 1.14 7.25
CA VAL A 113 -2.85 0.77 8.47
C VAL A 113 -2.65 -0.75 8.58
N ALA A 114 -3.69 -1.53 8.27
CA ALA A 114 -3.60 -2.99 8.29
C ALA A 114 -2.62 -3.55 7.25
N ALA A 115 -2.36 -2.84 6.13
CA ALA A 115 -1.38 -3.25 5.14
C ALA A 115 0.05 -3.30 5.71
N TYR A 116 0.40 -2.43 6.66
CA TYR A 116 1.70 -2.49 7.37
C TYR A 116 1.81 -3.78 8.20
N LEU A 117 0.75 -4.17 8.89
CA LEU A 117 0.69 -5.42 9.65
C LEU A 117 0.80 -6.65 8.75
N VAL A 118 0.18 -6.62 7.57
CA VAL A 118 0.29 -7.71 6.60
C VAL A 118 1.68 -7.76 5.95
N ALA A 119 2.31 -6.61 5.70
CA ALA A 119 3.66 -6.51 5.14
C ALA A 119 4.75 -7.07 6.09
N PHE A 120 4.48 -7.13 7.40
CA PHE A 120 5.37 -7.78 8.37
C PHE A 120 5.69 -9.23 8.00
N VAL A 121 4.70 -10.00 7.53
CA VAL A 121 4.87 -11.43 7.25
C VAL A 121 5.91 -11.69 6.16
N PRO A 122 5.80 -11.13 4.94
CA PRO A 122 6.79 -11.35 3.90
C PRO A 122 8.16 -10.71 4.23
N LEU A 123 8.19 -9.62 5.01
CA LEU A 123 9.43 -9.04 5.50
C LEU A 123 10.16 -9.99 6.47
N ALA A 124 9.46 -10.54 7.46
CA ALA A 124 10.02 -11.49 8.40
C ALA A 124 10.47 -12.77 7.68
N ALA A 125 9.66 -13.28 6.75
CA ALA A 125 10.02 -14.44 5.93
C ALA A 125 11.28 -14.17 5.08
N GLY A 126 11.38 -12.99 4.46
CA GLY A 126 12.57 -12.59 3.70
C GLY A 126 13.82 -12.48 4.57
N ALA A 127 13.70 -11.90 5.77
CA ALA A 127 14.79 -11.79 6.73
C ALA A 127 15.25 -13.17 7.25
N VAL A 128 14.32 -14.10 7.49
CA VAL A 128 14.65 -15.49 7.83
C VAL A 128 15.37 -16.18 6.67
N ALA A 129 14.87 -16.01 5.44
CA ALA A 129 15.42 -16.66 4.25
C ALA A 129 16.81 -16.13 3.86
N ALA A 130 17.08 -14.84 4.08
CA ALA A 130 18.38 -14.24 3.80
C ALA A 130 19.52 -14.82 4.66
N GLY A 131 19.20 -15.29 5.87
CA GLY A 131 20.19 -15.75 6.84
C GLY A 131 21.05 -14.60 7.38
N GLY A 132 21.78 -14.86 8.47
CA GLY A 132 22.72 -13.87 9.04
C GLY A 132 22.09 -12.75 9.88
N VAL A 133 20.76 -12.73 10.05
CA VAL A 133 20.08 -11.84 10.99
C VAL A 133 19.81 -12.58 12.30
N ALA A 134 20.32 -12.07 13.42
CA ALA A 134 20.14 -12.71 14.73
C ALA A 134 18.67 -12.74 15.19
N ASN A 135 17.91 -11.68 14.89
CA ASN A 135 16.48 -11.59 15.21
C ASN A 135 15.66 -11.03 14.03
N PRO A 136 15.28 -11.89 13.06
CA PRO A 136 14.60 -11.46 11.84
C PRO A 136 13.20 -10.88 12.09
N PHE A 137 12.53 -11.31 13.15
CA PHE A 137 11.20 -10.80 13.53
C PHE A 137 11.29 -9.39 14.12
N GLU A 138 12.28 -9.14 14.97
CA GLU A 138 12.51 -7.80 15.52
C GLU A 138 12.90 -6.82 14.41
N LEU A 139 13.77 -7.23 13.48
CA LEU A 139 14.13 -6.43 12.31
C LEU A 139 12.89 -6.07 11.47
N ALA A 140 12.04 -7.06 11.17
CA ALA A 140 10.81 -6.83 10.42
C ALA A 140 9.83 -5.92 11.18
N ALA A 141 9.70 -6.09 12.50
CA ALA A 141 8.85 -5.25 13.34
C ALA A 141 9.33 -3.80 13.36
N VAL A 142 10.64 -3.57 13.52
CA VAL A 142 11.26 -2.24 13.47
C VAL A 142 11.08 -1.62 12.08
N ALA A 143 11.29 -2.37 11.00
CA ALA A 143 11.12 -1.87 9.64
C ALA A 143 9.66 -1.45 9.37
N VAL A 144 8.69 -2.26 9.77
CA VAL A 144 7.26 -1.94 9.63
C VAL A 144 6.86 -0.76 10.51
N ALA A 145 7.36 -0.69 11.75
CA ALA A 145 7.11 0.43 12.64
C ALA A 145 7.70 1.73 12.10
N ALA A 146 8.94 1.70 11.61
CA ALA A 146 9.58 2.84 10.96
C ALA A 146 8.80 3.28 9.72
N ALA A 147 8.42 2.35 8.85
CA ALA A 147 7.62 2.65 7.67
C ALA A 147 6.29 3.31 8.05
N LEU A 148 5.58 2.78 9.05
CA LEU A 148 4.33 3.35 9.54
C LEU A 148 4.56 4.76 10.09
N VAL A 149 5.51 4.95 11.00
CA VAL A 149 5.85 6.27 11.57
C VAL A 149 6.22 7.26 10.46
N LEU A 150 6.91 6.81 9.41
CA LEU A 150 7.36 7.66 8.32
C LEU A 150 6.24 8.07 7.34
N THR A 151 5.19 7.27 7.22
CA THR A 151 4.22 7.40 6.12
C THR A 151 2.75 7.42 6.55
N TRP A 152 2.42 7.22 7.83
CA TRP A 152 1.02 7.16 8.31
C TRP A 152 0.20 8.41 7.96
N TRP A 153 0.83 9.58 8.03
CA TRP A 153 0.22 10.88 7.74
C TRP A 153 -0.18 11.02 6.27
N LEU A 154 0.41 10.23 5.36
CA LEU A 154 -0.04 10.07 3.97
C LEU A 154 -0.94 8.85 3.80
N ALA A 155 -0.59 7.72 4.43
CA ALA A 155 -1.27 6.45 4.24
C ALA A 155 -2.74 6.49 4.67
N VAL A 156 -3.03 7.15 5.79
CA VAL A 156 -4.40 7.30 6.30
C VAL A 156 -5.28 8.12 5.34
N PRO A 157 -4.91 9.36 4.95
CA PRO A 157 -5.74 10.14 4.02
C PRO A 157 -5.80 9.54 2.62
N VAL A 158 -4.69 9.03 2.07
CA VAL A 158 -4.68 8.38 0.75
C VAL A 158 -5.55 7.12 0.76
N GLY A 159 -5.42 6.28 1.80
CA GLY A 159 -6.27 5.10 1.97
C GLY A 159 -7.75 5.47 2.06
N GLY A 160 -8.07 6.52 2.81
CA GLY A 160 -9.44 7.05 2.88
C GLY A 160 -9.96 7.52 1.52
N LEU A 161 -9.19 8.30 0.77
CA LEU A 161 -9.55 8.78 -0.57
C LEU A 161 -9.76 7.63 -1.55
N VAL A 162 -8.87 6.64 -1.56
CA VAL A 162 -9.00 5.43 -2.37
C VAL A 162 -10.31 4.70 -2.04
N GLY A 163 -10.61 4.55 -0.75
CA GLY A 163 -11.85 3.94 -0.28
C GLY A 163 -13.11 4.71 -0.68
N VAL A 164 -13.08 6.05 -0.62
CA VAL A 164 -14.16 6.93 -1.10
C VAL A 164 -14.38 6.74 -2.60
N VAL A 165 -13.31 6.84 -3.40
CA VAL A 165 -13.38 6.72 -4.87
C VAL A 165 -13.91 5.36 -5.26
N TYR A 166 -13.44 4.30 -4.61
CA TYR A 166 -13.93 2.95 -4.86
C TYR A 166 -15.41 2.78 -4.50
N ALA A 167 -15.84 3.29 -3.33
CA ALA A 167 -17.24 3.25 -2.91
C ALA A 167 -18.16 4.08 -3.82
N ALA A 168 -17.69 5.23 -4.32
CA ALA A 168 -18.45 6.14 -5.18
C ALA A 168 -18.64 5.63 -6.62
N ARG A 169 -17.73 4.77 -7.11
CA ARG A 169 -17.86 4.13 -8.44
C ARG A 169 -19.04 3.15 -8.53
N ARG A 170 -19.69 2.81 -7.41
CA ARG A 170 -20.87 1.97 -7.44
C ARG A 170 -22.15 2.78 -7.55
N PRO A 171 -23.04 2.47 -8.50
CA PRO A 171 -24.38 3.04 -8.51
C PRO A 171 -25.06 2.69 -7.19
N LYS A 172 -25.72 3.68 -6.56
CA LYS A 172 -26.70 3.43 -5.50
C LYS A 172 -27.68 2.40 -6.07
N ALA A 173 -27.79 1.24 -5.45
CA ALA A 173 -28.95 0.38 -5.68
C ALA A 173 -30.18 1.25 -5.36
N ALA A 174 -30.93 1.60 -6.39
CA ALA A 174 -32.23 2.24 -6.29
C ALA A 174 -33.26 1.20 -5.83
#